data_AF-A0A516W7A2-F1
#
_entry.id   AF-A0A516W7A2-F1
#
_cell.length_a   1.000
_cell.length_b   1.000
_cell.length_c   1.000
_cell.angle_alpha   90.00
_cell.angle_beta   90.00
_cell.angle_gamma   90.00
#
_symmetry.space_group_name_H-M   'P 1'
#
loop_
_entity.id
_entity.type
_entity.pdbx_description
1 polymer ?
#
loop_
_entity_poly.entity_id
_entity_poly.type
_entity_poly.pdbx_seq_one_letter_code
_entity_poly.pdbx_strand_id
1 'polypeptide(L)'
;MTQGKSAARHLRDLREGGALTMAVSEAGQLAEMASQAEMALFVADCDRARNRSAVLRAIAKAVDYPLFFGGDLEALYDCLCDTITEQKTGVVLWLSHLHSADPALEDDAVNIEAVCADVAEFARDNGRAFAYYFEHAGRHAEPDTQPVAVSSRDQYDDEEEEDIDFDDSLDEDDDVEDGEVTDSDDDDEDER
;
A
#
# COMPACT_ATOMS: atom_id res chain seq x y z
N MET A 1 -0.17 20.54 33.70
CA MET A 1 -1.35 20.96 32.92
C MET A 1 -0.95 21.46 31.51
N THR A 2 0.03 20.83 30.84
CA THR A 2 0.58 21.29 29.55
C THR A 2 0.05 20.53 28.32
N GLN A 3 -0.68 19.43 28.52
CA GLN A 3 -1.06 18.51 27.43
C GLN A 3 -2.13 19.08 26.49
N GLY A 4 -3.01 19.97 26.97
CA GLY A 4 -4.12 20.51 26.18
C GLY A 4 -3.73 21.49 25.05
N LYS A 5 -2.53 22.09 25.09
CA LYS A 5 -2.06 23.00 24.02
C LYS A 5 -1.39 22.25 22.87
N SER A 6 -0.68 21.15 23.15
CA SER A 6 -0.08 20.31 22.09
C SER A 6 -1.14 19.61 21.26
N ALA A 7 -2.14 18.98 21.90
CA ALA A 7 -3.19 18.25 21.17
C ALA A 7 -3.95 19.16 20.18
N ALA A 8 -4.29 20.38 20.58
CA ALA A 8 -4.97 21.34 19.71
C ALA A 8 -4.11 21.88 18.57
N ARG A 9 -2.77 21.81 18.70
CA ARG A 9 -1.84 22.11 17.61
C ARG A 9 -1.78 20.94 16.63
N HIS A 10 -1.53 19.74 17.12
CA HIS A 10 -1.48 18.53 16.30
C HIS A 10 -2.76 18.30 15.51
N LEU A 11 -3.93 18.50 16.13
CA LEU A 11 -5.22 18.39 15.43
C LEU A 11 -5.39 19.44 14.31
N ARG A 12 -4.75 20.61 14.48
CA ARG A 12 -4.72 21.65 13.46
C ARG A 12 -3.78 21.25 12.32
N ASP A 13 -2.60 20.73 12.65
CA ASP A 13 -1.61 20.23 11.70
C ASP A 13 -2.18 19.05 10.87
N LEU A 14 -2.98 18.15 11.49
CA LEU A 14 -3.71 17.08 10.78
C LEU A 14 -4.67 17.65 9.74
N ARG A 15 -5.43 18.70 10.10
CA ARG A 15 -6.40 19.35 9.21
C ARG A 15 -5.76 20.22 8.15
N GLU A 16 -4.59 20.78 8.41
CA GLU A 16 -3.80 21.46 7.40
C GLU A 16 -3.21 20.44 6.41
N GLY A 17 -2.83 19.25 6.88
CA GLY A 17 -2.17 18.22 6.08
C GLY A 17 -0.68 18.48 5.90
N GLY A 18 0.05 17.44 5.51
CA GLY A 18 1.51 17.42 5.32
C GLY A 18 2.26 16.62 6.39
N ALA A 19 3.56 16.90 6.52
CA ALA A 19 4.43 16.24 7.47
C ALA A 19 4.08 16.60 8.92
N LEU A 20 3.66 15.62 9.70
CA LEU A 20 3.42 15.78 11.12
C LEU A 20 4.75 15.67 11.89
N THR A 21 5.10 16.71 12.65
CA THR A 21 6.27 16.67 13.55
C THR A 21 5.80 16.37 14.97
N MET A 22 5.66 15.08 15.30
CA MET A 22 5.19 14.61 16.61
C MET A 22 6.22 13.70 17.28
N ALA A 23 6.26 13.67 18.61
CA ALA A 23 7.07 12.70 19.32
C ALA A 23 6.42 11.30 19.26
N VAL A 24 7.22 10.23 19.25
CA VAL A 24 6.72 8.84 19.26
C VAL A 24 5.79 8.58 20.45
N SER A 25 6.09 9.17 21.61
CA SER A 25 5.23 9.14 22.80
C SER A 25 3.86 9.80 22.61
N GLU A 26 3.69 10.61 21.57
CA GLU A 26 2.43 11.24 21.17
C GLU A 26 1.75 10.53 19.99
N ALA A 27 2.43 9.60 19.31
CA ALA A 27 1.85 8.82 18.22
C ALA A 27 0.67 7.95 18.69
N GLY A 28 0.65 7.52 19.97
CA GLY A 28 -0.50 6.86 20.58
C GLY A 28 -1.78 7.72 20.61
N GLN A 29 -1.64 9.06 20.54
CA GLN A 29 -2.77 9.98 20.44
C GLN A 29 -3.22 10.20 18.98
N LEU A 30 -2.44 9.75 17.98
CA LEU A 30 -2.72 9.96 16.55
C LEU A 30 -4.03 9.29 16.14
N ALA A 31 -4.34 8.11 16.68
CA ALA A 31 -5.62 7.44 16.48
C ALA A 31 -6.80 8.26 17.03
N GLU A 32 -6.67 8.83 18.23
CA GLU A 32 -7.70 9.69 18.81
C GLU A 32 -7.86 10.99 18.03
N MET A 33 -6.77 11.58 17.55
CA MET A 33 -6.80 12.82 16.77
C MET A 33 -7.36 12.61 15.36
N ALA A 34 -6.99 11.53 14.68
CA ALA A 34 -7.56 11.17 13.38
C ALA A 34 -9.06 10.89 13.51
N SER A 35 -9.48 10.18 14.56
CA SER A 35 -10.90 9.97 14.86
C SER A 35 -11.64 11.28 15.14
N GLN A 36 -11.06 12.21 15.91
CA GLN A 36 -11.63 13.55 16.15
C GLN A 36 -11.66 14.44 14.91
N ALA A 37 -10.75 14.20 13.95
CA ALA A 37 -10.71 14.88 12.67
C ALA A 37 -11.56 14.18 11.60
N GLU A 38 -12.25 13.07 11.93
CA GLU A 38 -13.02 12.24 11.00
C GLU A 38 -12.21 11.80 9.78
N MET A 39 -10.92 11.50 10.01
CA MET A 39 -9.95 11.06 9.02
C MET A 39 -9.68 9.57 9.15
N ALA A 40 -9.38 8.92 8.03
CA ALA A 40 -8.92 7.53 8.04
C ALA A 40 -7.46 7.47 8.48
N LEU A 41 -7.16 6.68 9.53
CA LEU A 41 -5.79 6.41 9.97
C LEU A 41 -5.31 5.08 9.41
N PHE A 42 -4.21 5.10 8.67
CA PHE A 42 -3.51 3.91 8.20
C PHE A 42 -2.13 3.82 8.87
N VAL A 43 -1.83 2.67 9.45
CA VAL A 43 -0.56 2.43 10.14
C VAL A 43 0.25 1.38 9.37
N ALA A 44 1.31 1.84 8.73
CA ALA A 44 2.26 1.02 7.99
C ALA A 44 3.44 0.63 8.89
N ASP A 45 3.61 -0.68 9.10
CA ASP A 45 4.74 -1.23 9.85
C ASP A 45 5.91 -1.53 8.91
N CYS A 46 6.96 -0.71 9.01
CA CYS A 46 8.18 -0.82 8.20
C CYS A 46 9.33 -1.54 8.91
N ASP A 47 9.09 -2.24 10.02
CA ASP A 47 10.14 -2.92 10.81
C ASP A 47 11.02 -3.88 9.97
N ARG A 48 10.38 -4.59 9.02
CA ARG A 48 11.06 -5.53 8.11
C ARG A 48 11.47 -4.91 6.76
N ALA A 49 11.23 -3.62 6.57
CA ALA A 49 11.49 -2.97 5.30
C ALA A 49 12.99 -2.65 5.16
N ARG A 50 13.69 -3.46 4.35
CA ARG A 50 15.12 -3.33 4.04
C ARG A 50 15.41 -2.75 2.66
N ASN A 51 14.36 -2.37 1.91
CA ASN A 51 14.45 -1.69 0.62
C ASN A 51 13.13 -0.97 0.30
N ARG A 52 13.14 -0.09 -0.72
CA ARG A 52 11.97 0.61 -1.25
C ARG A 52 10.74 -0.30 -1.42
N SER A 53 10.91 -1.41 -2.13
CA SER A 53 9.79 -2.34 -2.41
C SER A 53 9.17 -2.93 -1.17
N ALA A 54 9.94 -3.14 -0.10
CA ALA A 54 9.43 -3.62 1.17
C ALA A 54 8.64 -2.54 1.93
N VAL A 55 9.07 -1.28 1.88
CA VAL A 55 8.30 -0.14 2.43
C VAL A 55 6.97 0.01 1.69
N LEU A 56 7.01 -0.03 0.35
CA LEU A 56 5.82 0.06 -0.48
C LEU A 56 4.81 -1.06 -0.19
N ARG A 57 5.28 -2.31 -0.01
CA ARG A 57 4.41 -3.42 0.41
C ARG A 57 3.84 -3.24 1.80
N ALA A 58 4.59 -2.65 2.74
CA ALA A 58 4.08 -2.35 4.08
C ALA A 58 2.95 -1.32 4.03
N ILE A 59 3.10 -0.27 3.21
CA ILE A 59 2.06 0.73 2.99
C ILE A 59 0.84 0.10 2.30
N ALA A 60 1.06 -0.65 1.21
CA ALA A 60 -0.01 -1.33 0.49
C ALA A 60 -0.81 -2.26 1.41
N LYS A 61 -0.13 -3.01 2.28
CA LYS A 61 -0.79 -3.86 3.30
C LYS A 61 -1.58 -3.04 4.32
N ALA A 62 -1.09 -1.87 4.72
CA ALA A 62 -1.76 -1.02 5.71
C ALA A 62 -3.01 -0.33 5.18
N VAL A 63 -2.98 0.08 3.91
CA VAL A 63 -4.11 0.72 3.23
C VAL A 63 -5.03 -0.29 2.54
N ASP A 64 -4.67 -1.58 2.56
CA ASP A 64 -5.38 -2.70 1.91
C ASP A 64 -5.44 -2.57 0.37
N TYR A 65 -4.34 -2.10 -0.23
CA TYR A 65 -4.19 -2.06 -1.69
C TYR A 65 -3.99 -3.45 -2.29
N PRO A 66 -4.47 -3.66 -3.54
CA PRO A 66 -4.32 -4.94 -4.22
C PRO A 66 -2.84 -5.35 -4.38
N LEU A 67 -2.60 -6.67 -4.37
CA LEU A 67 -1.27 -7.29 -4.46
C LEU A 67 -0.47 -6.89 -5.72
N PHE A 68 -1.15 -6.38 -6.77
CA PHE A 68 -0.55 -5.86 -8.01
C PHE A 68 -0.18 -4.38 -7.93
N PHE A 69 0.02 -3.84 -6.72
CA PHE A 69 0.61 -2.53 -6.51
C PHE A 69 1.86 -2.39 -7.39
N GLY A 70 1.86 -1.40 -8.29
CA GLY A 70 2.81 -1.28 -9.42
C GLY A 70 4.29 -1.19 -9.07
N GLY A 71 4.68 -1.40 -7.81
CA GLY A 71 6.07 -1.57 -7.38
C GLY A 71 6.90 -0.29 -7.33
N ASP A 72 6.31 0.82 -7.77
CA ASP A 72 6.97 2.10 -7.96
C ASP A 72 6.27 3.25 -7.21
N LEU A 73 6.98 4.36 -7.09
CA LEU A 73 6.54 5.56 -6.39
C LEU A 73 5.37 6.26 -7.10
N GLU A 74 5.30 6.18 -8.44
CA GLU A 74 4.17 6.70 -9.21
C GLU A 74 2.89 5.91 -8.92
N ALA A 75 2.99 4.58 -8.84
CA ALA A 75 1.86 3.73 -8.45
C ALA A 75 1.39 4.03 -7.01
N LEU A 76 2.33 4.37 -6.10
CA LEU A 76 1.98 4.83 -4.76
C LEU A 76 1.16 6.12 -4.81
N TYR A 77 1.65 7.11 -5.58
CA TYR A 77 1.00 8.40 -5.75
C TYR A 77 -0.43 8.24 -6.24
N ASP A 78 -0.64 7.49 -7.33
CA ASP A 78 -1.96 7.29 -7.92
C ASP A 78 -2.93 6.61 -6.93
N CYS A 79 -2.50 5.54 -6.26
CA CYS A 79 -3.35 4.84 -5.28
C CYS A 79 -3.71 5.73 -4.08
N LEU A 80 -2.76 6.53 -3.60
CA LEU A 80 -3.01 7.48 -2.50
C LEU A 80 -3.96 8.59 -2.95
N CYS A 81 -3.80 9.13 -4.14
CA CYS A 81 -4.69 10.14 -4.72
C CYS A 81 -6.12 9.61 -4.86
N ASP A 82 -6.30 8.36 -5.31
CA ASP A 82 -7.60 7.70 -5.38
C ASP A 82 -8.21 7.54 -3.98
N THR A 83 -7.41 7.09 -3.01
CA THR A 83 -7.85 6.92 -1.61
C THR A 83 -8.28 8.25 -0.98
N ILE A 84 -7.50 9.31 -1.22
CA ILE A 84 -7.85 10.66 -0.77
C ILE A 84 -9.14 11.12 -1.43
N THR A 85 -9.31 10.85 -2.72
CA THR A 85 -10.51 11.21 -3.47
C THR A 85 -11.74 10.45 -2.96
N GLU A 86 -11.59 9.21 -2.54
CA GLU A 86 -12.64 8.39 -1.93
C GLU A 86 -13.03 8.89 -0.52
N GLN A 87 -12.06 9.39 0.25
CA GLN A 87 -12.27 9.79 1.63
C GLN A 87 -12.77 11.22 1.79
N LYS A 88 -13.88 11.42 2.52
CA LYS A 88 -14.58 12.72 2.60
C LYS A 88 -13.79 13.85 3.28
N THR A 89 -13.07 13.54 4.36
CA THR A 89 -12.40 14.56 5.18
C THR A 89 -10.90 14.58 4.93
N GLY A 90 -10.29 13.40 4.85
CA GLY A 90 -8.86 13.25 4.72
C GLY A 90 -8.33 11.93 5.24
N VAL A 91 -7.03 11.76 5.11
CA VAL A 91 -6.30 10.53 5.43
C VAL A 91 -5.05 10.87 6.23
N VAL A 92 -4.75 10.03 7.21
CA VAL A 92 -3.53 10.08 8.01
C VAL A 92 -2.74 8.80 7.76
N LEU A 93 -1.52 8.94 7.24
CA LEU A 93 -0.60 7.83 7.03
C LEU A 93 0.51 7.85 8.08
N TRP A 94 0.57 6.83 8.91
CA TRP A 94 1.65 6.65 9.88
C TRP A 94 2.58 5.55 9.40
N LEU A 95 3.83 5.91 9.08
CA LEU A 95 4.91 4.98 8.82
C LEU A 95 5.68 4.76 10.12
N SER A 96 5.53 3.58 10.71
CA SER A 96 6.24 3.15 11.91
C SER A 96 7.54 2.41 11.56
N HIS A 97 8.59 2.62 12.35
CA HIS A 97 9.88 1.92 12.22
C HIS A 97 10.59 2.10 10.87
N LEU A 98 10.60 3.31 10.32
CA LEU A 98 11.36 3.59 9.10
C LEU A 98 12.86 3.67 9.43
N HIS A 99 13.63 2.71 8.92
CA HIS A 99 15.08 2.61 9.12
C HIS A 99 15.86 3.57 8.19
N SER A 100 15.51 4.85 8.22
CA SER A 100 16.10 5.89 7.36
C SER A 100 17.59 6.16 7.63
N ALA A 101 18.18 5.50 8.62
CA ALA A 101 19.60 5.59 8.96
C ALA A 101 20.45 4.48 8.30
N ASP A 102 19.82 3.60 7.51
CA ASP A 102 20.52 2.70 6.60
C ASP A 102 20.80 3.44 5.28
N PRO A 103 22.06 3.53 4.80
CA PRO A 103 22.39 4.23 3.55
C PRO A 103 21.69 3.62 2.32
N ALA A 104 21.21 2.38 2.39
CA ALA A 104 20.40 1.79 1.33
C ALA A 104 18.96 2.33 1.28
N LEU A 105 18.46 2.93 2.37
CA LEU A 105 17.12 3.50 2.46
C LEU A 105 17.10 5.02 2.58
N GLU A 106 18.25 5.68 2.79
CA GLU A 106 18.30 7.13 2.99
C GLU A 106 17.70 7.88 1.79
N ASP A 107 18.18 7.59 0.58
CA ASP A 107 17.63 8.17 -0.67
C ASP A 107 16.17 7.73 -0.91
N ASP A 108 15.84 6.46 -0.65
CA ASP A 108 14.48 5.95 -0.85
C ASP A 108 13.47 6.60 0.11
N ALA A 109 13.85 6.84 1.36
CA ALA A 109 13.02 7.51 2.36
C ALA A 109 12.71 8.95 1.94
N VAL A 110 13.71 9.68 1.43
CA VAL A 110 13.53 11.03 0.88
C VAL A 110 12.57 11.01 -0.31
N ASN A 111 12.70 10.04 -1.21
CA ASN A 111 11.80 9.91 -2.36
C ASN A 111 10.37 9.58 -1.94
N ILE A 112 10.18 8.71 -0.94
CA ILE A 112 8.85 8.38 -0.40
C ILE A 112 8.22 9.60 0.30
N GLU A 113 9.02 10.35 1.07
CA GLU A 113 8.57 11.60 1.69
C GLU A 113 8.17 12.63 0.64
N ALA A 114 8.94 12.78 -0.44
CA ALA A 114 8.62 13.67 -1.55
C ALA A 114 7.26 13.30 -2.18
N VAL A 115 7.02 12.02 -2.46
CA VAL A 115 5.72 11.56 -2.97
C VAL A 115 4.60 11.86 -1.98
N CYS A 116 4.81 11.62 -0.68
CA CYS A 116 3.82 11.95 0.34
C CYS A 116 3.55 13.47 0.42
N ALA A 117 4.56 14.30 0.21
CA ALA A 117 4.42 15.75 0.15
C ALA A 117 3.59 16.19 -1.08
N ASP A 118 3.87 15.62 -2.26
CA ASP A 118 3.11 15.91 -3.48
C ASP A 118 1.65 15.48 -3.34
N VAL A 119 1.40 14.31 -2.73
CA VAL A 119 0.06 13.84 -2.38
C VAL A 119 -0.63 14.78 -1.38
N ALA A 120 0.10 15.32 -0.41
CA ALA A 120 -0.43 16.29 0.55
C ALA A 120 -0.87 17.60 -0.12
N GLU A 121 -0.10 18.05 -1.11
CA GLU A 121 -0.45 19.21 -1.94
C GLU A 121 -1.71 18.94 -2.75
N PHE A 122 -1.77 17.78 -3.44
CA PHE A 122 -2.96 17.34 -4.17
C PHE A 122 -4.20 17.28 -3.26
N ALA A 123 -4.09 16.72 -2.07
CA ALA A 123 -5.19 16.67 -1.10
C ALA A 123 -5.69 18.08 -0.77
N ARG A 124 -4.78 19.01 -0.49
CA ARG A 124 -5.10 20.39 -0.14
C ARG A 124 -5.79 21.12 -1.29
N ASP A 125 -5.34 20.94 -2.52
CA ASP A 125 -5.96 21.51 -3.71
C ASP A 125 -7.39 21.00 -3.94
N ASN A 126 -7.64 19.74 -3.57
CA ASN A 126 -8.97 19.13 -3.63
C ASN A 126 -9.85 19.45 -2.39
N GLY A 127 -9.39 20.33 -1.48
CA GLY A 127 -10.11 20.71 -0.27
C GLY A 127 -10.16 19.60 0.78
N ARG A 128 -9.25 18.63 0.71
CA ARG A 128 -9.06 17.53 1.65
C ARG A 128 -7.76 17.72 2.40
N ALA A 129 -7.54 16.92 3.44
CA ALA A 129 -6.29 16.95 4.18
C ALA A 129 -5.65 15.57 4.22
N PHE A 130 -4.40 15.50 3.76
CA PHE A 130 -3.57 14.31 3.87
C PHE A 130 -2.40 14.63 4.79
N ALA A 131 -2.30 13.91 5.90
CA ALA A 131 -1.24 14.09 6.87
C ALA A 131 -0.41 12.82 6.96
N TYR A 132 0.91 12.94 7.09
CA TYR A 132 1.79 11.79 7.20
C TYR A 132 2.78 11.95 8.36
N TYR A 133 3.06 10.84 9.04
CA TYR A 133 4.01 10.79 10.15
C TYR A 133 5.07 9.72 9.89
N PHE A 134 6.33 10.14 9.88
CA PHE A 134 7.48 9.26 9.80
C PHE A 134 8.07 9.04 11.19
N GLU A 135 7.92 7.83 11.69
CA GLU A 135 8.64 7.39 12.88
C GLU A 135 9.98 6.79 12.47
N HIS A 136 11.03 7.58 12.61
CA HIS A 136 12.39 7.15 12.38
C HIS A 136 12.83 6.23 13.53
N ALA A 137 12.84 4.92 13.30
CA ALA A 137 13.65 4.02 14.11
C ALA A 137 15.12 4.33 13.77
N GLY A 138 15.93 4.59 14.79
CA GLY A 138 17.35 4.90 14.60
C GLY A 138 18.10 3.84 13.77
N ARG A 139 19.39 4.11 13.50
CA ARG A 139 20.26 3.19 12.75
C ARG A 139 20.08 1.76 13.24
N HIS A 140 19.88 0.81 12.32
CA HIS A 140 20.05 -0.59 12.63
C HIS A 140 21.38 -0.72 13.38
N ALA A 141 21.31 -1.03 14.67
CA ALA A 141 22.40 -1.77 15.27
C ALA A 141 22.51 -3.02 14.40
N GLU A 142 23.71 -3.26 13.88
CA GLU A 142 24.11 -4.45 13.13
C GLU A 142 23.34 -5.67 13.67
N PRO A 143 22.92 -6.61 12.81
CA PRO A 143 22.32 -7.84 13.31
C PRO A 143 23.32 -8.42 14.30
N ASP A 144 22.95 -8.39 15.59
CA ASP A 144 23.65 -9.15 16.61
C ASP A 144 23.69 -10.55 16.03
N THR A 145 24.90 -10.96 15.67
CA THR A 145 25.16 -12.22 15.02
C THR A 145 24.84 -13.24 16.09
N GLN A 146 23.57 -13.61 16.22
CA GLN A 146 23.19 -14.77 17.00
C GLN A 146 23.75 -15.94 16.19
N PRO A 147 24.81 -16.62 16.67
CA PRO A 147 25.20 -17.86 16.03
C PRO A 147 23.98 -18.76 16.13
N VAL A 148 23.38 -19.08 14.98
CA VAL A 148 22.35 -20.10 14.90
C VAL A 148 22.94 -21.35 15.54
N ALA A 149 22.47 -21.67 16.75
CA ALA A 149 22.72 -22.96 17.35
C ALA A 149 21.98 -23.97 16.46
N VAL A 150 22.70 -24.49 15.47
CA VAL A 150 22.31 -25.68 14.72
C VAL A 150 22.28 -26.83 15.70
N SER A 151 21.13 -27.04 16.32
CA SER A 151 20.86 -28.23 17.09
C SER A 151 19.61 -28.90 16.56
N SER A 152 19.81 -30.19 16.25
CA SER A 152 18.82 -31.23 15.98
C SER A 152 18.39 -31.26 14.52
N ARG A 153 19.00 -32.10 13.67
CA ARG A 153 18.67 -33.54 13.55
C ARG A 153 17.21 -33.70 13.14
N ASP A 154 16.98 -33.71 11.84
CA ASP A 154 16.13 -34.74 11.26
C ASP A 154 16.60 -35.05 9.84
N GLN A 155 16.85 -36.33 9.68
CA GLN A 155 17.28 -37.04 8.50
C GLN A 155 15.98 -37.49 7.85
N TYR A 156 15.60 -36.93 6.70
CA TYR A 156 14.59 -37.53 5.83
C TYR A 156 15.32 -38.09 4.61
N ASP A 157 15.60 -39.38 4.76
CA ASP A 157 15.69 -40.38 3.71
C ASP A 157 14.28 -40.60 3.11
N ASP A 158 14.21 -41.19 1.91
CA ASP A 158 13.02 -41.61 1.14
C ASP A 158 12.14 -40.50 0.55
N GLU A 159 11.53 -40.59 -0.63
CA GLU A 159 11.59 -41.38 -1.88
C GLU A 159 10.41 -40.81 -2.74
N GLU A 160 10.33 -41.18 -4.02
CA GLU A 160 9.22 -40.95 -4.98
C GLU A 160 9.24 -39.64 -5.80
N GLU A 161 9.90 -39.74 -6.96
CA GLU A 161 9.56 -38.93 -8.15
C GLU A 161 8.19 -39.39 -8.66
N GLU A 162 7.15 -38.56 -8.52
CA GLU A 162 5.91 -38.79 -9.27
C GLU A 162 6.07 -38.26 -10.69
N ASP A 163 6.29 -39.20 -11.61
CA ASP A 163 6.10 -39.07 -13.04
C ASP A 163 4.69 -38.53 -13.32
N ILE A 164 4.63 -37.24 -13.66
CA ILE A 164 3.43 -36.62 -14.22
C ILE A 164 3.35 -37.03 -15.70
N ASP A 165 2.65 -38.12 -15.96
CA ASP A 165 2.14 -38.48 -17.29
C ASP A 165 1.10 -37.43 -17.71
N PHE A 166 1.57 -36.34 -18.31
CA PHE A 166 0.72 -35.40 -19.04
C PHE A 166 0.37 -36.02 -20.39
N ASP A 167 -0.77 -36.72 -20.41
CA ASP A 167 -1.39 -37.30 -21.60
C ASP A 167 -1.73 -36.18 -22.61
N ASP A 168 -0.90 -36.11 -23.65
CA ASP A 168 -1.00 -35.23 -24.81
C ASP A 168 -1.97 -35.85 -25.84
N SER A 169 -3.26 -35.88 -25.51
CA SER A 169 -4.30 -36.24 -26.49
C SER A 169 -5.58 -35.41 -26.32
N LEU A 170 -5.53 -34.17 -26.83
CA LEU A 170 -6.74 -33.46 -27.26
C LEU A 170 -6.65 -33.23 -28.76
N ASP A 171 -7.06 -34.27 -29.50
CA ASP A 171 -7.64 -34.16 -30.83
C ASP A 171 -8.89 -33.27 -30.75
N GLU A 172 -8.90 -32.14 -31.48
CA GLU A 172 -10.13 -31.49 -31.95
C GLU A 172 -9.74 -30.50 -33.06
N ASP A 173 -9.34 -31.05 -34.21
CA ASP A 173 -9.33 -30.32 -35.48
C ASP A 173 -10.76 -30.15 -35.98
N ASP A 174 -11.12 -28.87 -36.17
CA ASP A 174 -11.91 -28.27 -37.25
C ASP A 174 -12.68 -29.23 -38.19
N ASP A 175 -14.00 -29.05 -38.27
CA ASP A 175 -14.76 -28.90 -39.53
C ASP A 175 -16.24 -29.23 -39.29
N VAL A 176 -17.10 -28.21 -39.13
CA VAL A 176 -18.49 -28.27 -39.62
C VAL A 176 -18.88 -26.89 -40.17
N GLU A 177 -18.78 -26.78 -41.49
CA GLU A 177 -19.48 -25.83 -42.35
C GLU A 177 -21.00 -26.13 -42.37
N ASP A 178 -21.78 -25.21 -42.95
CA ASP A 178 -23.26 -25.15 -43.07
C ASP A 178 -23.96 -24.47 -41.87
N GLY A 179 -24.59 -23.31 -41.96
CA GLY A 179 -25.27 -22.68 -43.09
C GLY A 179 -26.74 -22.50 -42.70
N GLU A 180 -27.21 -21.25 -42.60
CA GLU A 180 -28.58 -20.88 -43.00
C GLU A 180 -28.74 -19.35 -42.98
N VAL A 181 -29.02 -18.82 -44.17
CA VAL A 181 -29.50 -17.45 -44.40
C VAL A 181 -31.01 -17.43 -44.16
N THR A 182 -31.48 -16.56 -43.27
CA THR A 182 -32.90 -16.22 -43.15
C THR A 182 -33.07 -14.72 -43.21
N ASP A 183 -32.99 -14.14 -44.41
CA ASP A 183 -33.69 -12.88 -44.70
C ASP A 183 -35.06 -13.30 -45.24
N SER A 184 -36.03 -13.37 -44.34
CA SER A 184 -37.44 -13.38 -44.71
C SER A 184 -37.93 -11.94 -44.67
N ASP A 185 -38.24 -11.42 -45.86
CA ASP A 185 -39.16 -10.31 -46.08
C ASP A 185 -40.44 -10.47 -45.24
N ASP A 186 -40.83 -9.41 -44.53
CA ASP A 186 -42.20 -9.11 -44.09
C ASP A 186 -42.20 -7.60 -43.78
N ASP A 187 -42.54 -6.77 -44.75
CA ASP A 187 -43.88 -6.23 -45.04
C ASP A 187 -44.31 -5.06 -44.12
N ASP A 188 -44.66 -3.98 -44.81
CA ASP A 188 -45.71 -2.99 -44.52
C ASP A 188 -45.69 -2.14 -43.23
N GLU A 189 -45.50 -0.82 -43.40
CA GLU A 189 -46.55 0.24 -43.42
C GLU A 189 -45.81 1.60 -43.31
N ASP A 190 -45.83 2.46 -44.34
CA ASP A 190 -46.83 3.54 -44.53
C ASP A 190 -47.14 4.28 -43.20
N GLU A 191 -47.05 5.59 -43.03
CA GLU A 191 -47.35 6.69 -43.93
C GLU A 191 -47.01 7.99 -43.16
N ARG A 192 -46.31 8.94 -43.81
CA ARG A 192 -46.29 10.41 -43.61
C ARG A 192 -45.82 11.06 -42.29
#